data_AF-A0A554IDA9-F1
#
_entry.id   AF-A0A554IDA9-F1
#
_cell.length_a   1.000
_cell.length_b   1.000
_cell.length_c   1.000
_cell.angle_alpha   90.00
_cell.angle_beta   90.00
_cell.angle_gamma   90.00
#
_symmetry.space_group_name_H-M   'P 1'
#
loop_
_entity.id
_entity.type
_entity.pdbx_description
1 polymer ?
#
loop_
_entity_poly.entity_id
_entity_poly.type
_entity_poly.pdbx_seq_one_letter_code
_entity_poly.pdbx_strand_id
1 'polypeptide(L)' 'MQLLTLELEQRFKKIGSQENNADPLVIAKYFWPYGGGYWYATEYDPETKIFFGYV' A
#
# COMPACT_ATOMS: atom_id res chain seq x y z
N MET A 1 -0.49 2.67 17.81
CA MET A 1 0.37 2.30 16.66
C MET A 1 -0.33 2.77 15.40
N GLN A 2 0.35 3.52 14.53
CA GLN A 2 -0.21 4.04 13.29
C GLN A 2 0.47 3.33 12.12
N LEU A 3 -0.32 2.60 11.32
CA LEU A 3 0.20 1.79 10.20
C LEU A 3 0.46 2.62 8.94
N LEU A 4 -0.34 3.65 8.71
CA LEU A 4 -0.15 4.64 7.65
C LEU A 4 0.43 5.93 8.26
N THR A 5 1.74 6.12 8.16
CA THR A 5 2.41 7.34 8.59
C THR A 5 2.24 8.46 7.55
N LEU A 6 2.47 9.71 7.95
CA LEU A 6 2.47 10.85 7.02
C LEU A 6 3.49 10.67 5.88
N GLU A 7 4.65 10.07 6.19
CA GLU A 7 5.67 9.75 5.18
C GLU A 7 5.16 8.73 4.16
N LEU A 8 4.51 7.66 4.62
CA LEU A 8 3.92 6.66 3.74
C LEU A 8 2.80 7.26 2.90
N GLU A 9 1.89 8.03 3.51
CA GLU A 9 0.80 8.71 2.79
C GLU A 9 1.34 9.64 1.69
N GLN A 10 2.37 10.43 1.99
CA GLN A 10 3.04 11.26 0.99
C GLN A 10 3.69 10.42 -0.12
N ARG A 11 4.25 9.26 0.22
CA ARG A 11 4.85 8.35 -0.76
C ARG A 11 3.79 7.72 -1.67
N PHE A 12 2.67 7.25 -1.13
CA PHE A 12 1.53 6.76 -1.91
C PHE A 12 1.00 7.86 -2.84
N LYS A 13 0.80 9.08 -2.33
CA LYS A 13 0.35 10.22 -3.13
C LYS A 13 1.32 10.57 -4.26
N LYS A 14 2.64 10.47 -4.01
CA LYS A 14 3.68 10.77 -5.00
C LYS A 14 3.71 9.73 -6.14
N ILE A 15 3.51 8.45 -5.83
CA ILE A 15 3.53 7.38 -6.82
C ILE A 15 2.20 7.32 -7.58
N GLY A 16 1.07 7.50 -6.90
CA GLY A 16 -0.25 7.48 -7.50
C GLY A 16 -0.72 6.07 -7.90
N SER A 17 -1.70 6.01 -8.81
CA SER A 17 -2.23 4.76 -9.36
C SER A 17 -1.19 4.06 -10.22
N GLN A 18 -1.12 2.74 -10.06
CA GLN A 18 -0.24 1.83 -10.79
C GLN A 18 -1.05 0.74 -11.50
N GLU A 19 -2.36 0.91 -11.68
CA GLU A 19 -3.29 -0.09 -12.23
C GLU A 19 -2.88 -0.63 -13.61
N ASN A 20 -2.24 0.20 -14.43
CA ASN A 20 -1.77 -0.12 -15.78
C ASN A 20 -0.25 -0.40 -15.84
N ASN A 21 0.42 -0.47 -14.69
CA ASN A 21 1.84 -0.80 -14.62
C ASN A 21 2.01 -2.32 -14.48
N ALA A 22 2.70 -2.94 -15.45
CA ALA A 22 2.99 -4.37 -15.43
C ALA A 22 3.96 -4.78 -14.30
N ASP A 23 4.73 -3.83 -13.75
CA ASP A 23 5.66 -4.04 -12.64
C ASP A 23 5.49 -2.93 -11.58
N PRO A 24 4.43 -3.00 -10.74
CA PRO A 24 4.11 -1.94 -9.79
C PRO A 24 5.08 -1.94 -8.61
N LEU A 25 5.46 -0.74 -8.19
CA LEU A 25 6.28 -0.53 -7.00
C LEU A 25 5.47 -0.84 -5.74
N VAL A 26 5.96 -1.80 -4.94
CA VAL A 26 5.47 -2.02 -3.58
C VAL A 26 5.99 -0.92 -2.66
N ILE A 27 5.08 -0.20 -2.02
CA ILE A 27 5.40 0.94 -1.14
C ILE A 27 5.46 0.50 0.32
N ALA A 28 4.60 -0.42 0.74
CA ALA A 28 4.57 -0.96 2.09
C ALA A 28 4.30 -2.47 2.09
N LYS A 29 4.85 -3.18 3.09
CA LYS A 29 4.57 -4.59 3.35
C LYS A 29 3.94 -4.72 4.73
N TYR A 30 2.67 -5.10 4.77
CA TYR A 30 1.96 -5.44 5.99
C TYR A 30 2.03 -6.95 6.24
N PHE A 31 1.89 -7.36 7.49
CA PHE A 31 1.88 -8.77 7.87
C PHE A 31 0.70 -9.05 8.79
N TRP A 32 0.16 -10.26 8.68
CA TRP A 32 -0.90 -10.72 9.58
C TRP A 32 -0.28 -11.42 10.80
N PRO A 33 -0.39 -10.88 12.02
CA PRO A 33 0.31 -11.43 13.18
C PRO A 33 -0.18 -12.81 13.63
N TYR A 34 -1.38 -13.23 13.20
CA TYR A 34 -1.97 -14.52 13.56
C TYR A 34 -1.79 -15.60 12.46
N GLY A 35 -1.01 -15.31 11.41
CA GLY A 35 -0.73 -16.24 10.33
C GLY A 35 0.56 -15.90 9.56
N GLY A 36 0.77 -16.56 8.42
CA GLY A 36 1.95 -16.33 7.56
C GLY A 36 1.72 -15.36 6.40
N GLY A 37 0.54 -14.74 6.33
CA GLY A 37 0.14 -13.88 5.22
C GLY A 37 0.86 -12.52 5.23
N TYR A 38 1.27 -12.08 4.05
CA TYR A 38 1.80 -10.74 3.83
C TYR A 38 0.90 -10.00 2.86
N TRP A 39 0.83 -8.68 2.99
CA TRP A 39 0.15 -7.83 2.02
C TRP A 39 1.11 -6.76 1.52
N TYR A 40 1.35 -6.76 0.22
CA TYR A 40 2.25 -5.85 -0.48
C TYR A 40 1.44 -4.71 -1.09
N ALA A 41 1.34 -3.59 -0.37
CA ALA A 41 0.56 -2.43 -0.78
C ALA A 41 1.30 -1.63 -1.85
N THR A 42 0.65 -1.45 -3.01
CA THR A 42 1.16 -0.69 -4.15
C THR A 42 0.51 0.69 -4.24
N GLU A 43 -0.73 0.83 -3.77
CA GLU A 43 -1.53 2.06 -3.91
C GLU A 43 -2.41 2.31 -2.69
N TYR A 44 -2.76 3.58 -2.48
CA TYR A 44 -3.70 4.03 -1.47
C TYR A 44 -4.49 5.22 -2.01
N ASP A 45 -5.82 5.10 -2.00
CA ASP A 45 -6.73 6.19 -2.32
C ASP A 45 -7.12 6.95 -1.02
N PRO A 46 -6.70 8.21 -0.85
CA PRO A 46 -7.01 8.97 0.36
C PRO A 46 -8.49 9.39 0.46
N GLU A 47 -9.24 9.42 -0.64
CA GLU A 47 -10.67 9.79 -0.64
C GLU A 47 -11.52 8.63 -0.10
N THR A 48 -11.32 7.43 -0.65
CA THR A 48 -12.07 6.23 -0.24
C THR A 48 -11.40 5.48 0.92
N LYS A 49 -10.14 5.78 1.24
CA LYS A 49 -9.29 5.10 2.24
C LYS A 49 -9.06 3.62 1.93
N ILE A 50 -9.00 3.28 0.64
CA ILE A 50 -8.79 1.91 0.16
C ILE A 50 -7.32 1.73 -0.24
N PHE A 51 -6.74 0.60 0.13
CA PHE A 51 -5.43 0.15 -0.34
C PHE A 51 -5.60 -0.92 -1.42
N PHE A 52 -4.68 -0.91 -2.38
CA PHE A 52 -4.56 -1.94 -3.41
C PHE A 52 -3.17 -2.60 -3.33
N GLY A 53 -3.08 -3.84 -3.78
CA GLY A 53 -1.84 -4.60 -3.71
C GLY A 53 -2.04 -6.11 -3.84
N TYR A 54 -1.00 -6.86 -3.45
CA TYR A 54 -0.93 -8.32 -3.61
C TYR A 54 -0.86 -9.04 -2.26
N VAL A 55 -1.53 -10.18 -2.12
CA VAL A 55 -1.54 -11.05 -0.94
C VAL A 55 -0.90 -12.39 -1.25
#